data_AF-A0A327J4A7-F1
#
_entry.id   AF-A0A327J4A7-F1
#
_cell.length_a   1.000
_cell.length_b   1.000
_cell.length_c   1.000
_cell.angle_alpha   90.00
_cell.angle_beta   90.00
_cell.angle_gamma   90.00
#
_symmetry.space_group_name_H-M   'P 1'
#
loop_
_entity.id
_entity.type
_entity.pdbx_description
1 polymer ?
#
loop_
_entity_poly.entity_id
_entity_poly.type
_entity_poly.pdbx_seq_one_letter_code
_entity_poly.pdbx_strand_id
1 'polypeptide(L)'
;MKKITQILTLLIAIFALCNCAYAIEDVQKNKNKDVVLKEEVKENAQKQEQSRMEADIEIQDGAILSLNDCIRIALTNSPEIKKYKNLVRQANALLGQSKASYFPSLSLGTGYYGKFNNNDGTSISDNSYGLNASLSQLIFSFGKVGAKIKKAKLNKIAADFDLNYETIKTIFNVKTNYYAVLAATANMKVQEANISVNERQYQQTKAYFEEGLKSKIDLVNAEVYLSDAKINYVTSQNTYDAAVIALNNSMYIQSSPKYSIEKLESFNFANKYAEVALKNFDQDLVKKFKAPELAQGASYQTSVQKNELIDINYKVKKFPYTLNESIALAKENRPDLRSFVAVRDALRQELKYQRIQYLPDLKAKGTYGLNAASTMTNSFQVAGTLDFTSINAMDIKYKIEEAKAKLDVADNAIDKLEKDIYFNVQTAYVNMVQLEKKIPLTEVSVKQTFENLELAMGRYEVGLGNFLEVQDAIVNYNKAQESYVKLIFDYNVARAKVELEIAKLDKPQEQKDK
;
A
#
# COMPACT_ATOMS: atom_id res chain seq x y z
N MET A 1 -53.79 -23.54 24.17
CA MET A 1 -52.71 -22.65 24.63
C MET A 1 -51.69 -23.32 25.56
N LYS A 2 -52.08 -23.95 26.69
CA LYS A 2 -51.12 -24.57 27.64
C LYS A 2 -50.13 -25.60 27.05
N LYS A 3 -50.55 -26.41 26.07
CA LYS A 3 -49.67 -27.39 25.39
C LYS A 3 -48.63 -26.74 24.45
N ILE A 4 -48.94 -25.58 23.88
CA ILE A 4 -48.01 -24.83 23.00
C ILE A 4 -46.92 -24.17 23.84
N THR A 5 -47.30 -23.60 24.99
CA THR A 5 -46.35 -23.03 25.95
C THR A 5 -45.40 -24.09 26.50
N GLN A 6 -45.89 -25.31 26.78
CA GLN A 6 -45.06 -26.43 27.23
C GLN A 6 -44.05 -26.92 26.17
N ILE A 7 -44.45 -26.96 24.89
CA ILE A 7 -43.55 -27.32 23.78
C ILE A 7 -42.49 -26.23 23.57
N LEU A 8 -42.86 -24.95 23.70
CA LEU A 8 -41.91 -23.83 23.61
C LEU A 8 -40.88 -23.88 24.76
N THR A 9 -41.31 -24.18 25.99
CA THR A 9 -40.39 -24.33 27.13
C THR A 9 -39.50 -25.57 27.01
N LEU A 10 -39.99 -26.67 26.40
CA LEU A 10 -39.18 -27.86 26.17
C LEU A 10 -38.13 -27.63 25.07
N LEU A 11 -38.47 -26.87 24.02
CA LEU A 11 -37.55 -26.43 22.96
C LEU A 11 -36.46 -25.50 23.50
N ILE A 12 -36.81 -24.57 24.39
CA ILE A 12 -35.85 -23.68 25.08
C ILE A 12 -34.94 -24.49 26.02
N ALA A 13 -35.46 -25.50 26.71
CA ALA A 13 -34.67 -26.39 27.57
C ALA A 13 -33.70 -27.28 26.78
N ILE A 14 -34.10 -27.77 25.59
CA ILE A 14 -33.22 -28.55 24.69
C ILE A 14 -32.12 -27.66 24.08
N PHE A 15 -32.44 -26.39 23.77
CA PHE A 15 -31.44 -25.40 23.38
C PHE A 15 -30.44 -25.07 24.51
N ALA A 16 -30.92 -24.98 25.76
CA ALA A 16 -30.07 -24.73 26.93
C ALA A 16 -29.18 -25.93 27.28
N LEU A 17 -29.65 -27.16 27.10
CA LEU A 17 -28.88 -28.39 27.33
C LEU A 17 -27.84 -28.63 26.22
N CYS A 18 -28.10 -28.22 24.98
CA CYS A 18 -27.08 -28.21 23.91
C CYS A 18 -25.95 -27.20 24.17
N ASN A 19 -26.25 -26.05 24.80
CA ASN A 19 -25.21 -25.12 25.26
C ASN A 19 -24.35 -25.70 26.40
N CYS A 20 -24.90 -26.60 27.23
CA CYS A 20 -24.15 -27.23 28.32
C CYS A 20 -23.20 -28.35 27.85
N ALA A 21 -23.49 -28.99 26.72
CA ALA A 21 -22.62 -30.04 26.16
C ALA A 21 -21.35 -29.50 25.48
N TYR A 22 -21.31 -28.21 25.09
CA TYR A 22 -20.10 -27.55 24.59
C TYR A 22 -19.31 -26.82 25.70
N ALA A 23 -19.93 -26.61 26.87
CA ALA A 23 -19.26 -26.02 28.03
C ALA A 23 -18.28 -26.98 28.73
N ILE A 24 -18.21 -28.26 28.33
CA ILE A 24 -17.34 -29.25 28.96
C ILE A 24 -15.98 -29.37 28.22
N GLU A 25 -15.88 -28.92 26.96
CA GLU A 25 -14.61 -28.91 26.22
C GLU A 25 -13.83 -27.59 26.34
N ASP A 26 -14.50 -26.48 26.70
CA ASP A 26 -13.85 -25.18 26.98
C ASP A 26 -13.40 -25.00 28.45
N VAL A 27 -13.83 -25.87 29.38
CA VAL A 27 -13.44 -25.79 30.80
C VAL A 27 -12.07 -26.44 31.10
N GLN A 28 -11.52 -27.25 30.19
CA GLN A 28 -10.19 -27.85 30.36
C GLN A 28 -9.03 -26.99 29.84
N LYS A 29 -9.31 -25.80 29.26
CA LYS A 29 -8.27 -24.86 28.79
C LYS A 29 -8.02 -23.68 29.72
N ASN A 30 -8.44 -23.77 30.99
CA ASN A 30 -8.20 -22.75 32.00
C ASN A 30 -7.18 -23.22 33.07
N LYS A 31 -5.95 -23.47 32.62
CA LYS A 31 -4.74 -23.46 33.46
C LYS A 31 -3.65 -22.65 32.75
N ASN A 32 -3.84 -21.34 32.71
CA ASN A 32 -2.79 -20.32 32.72
C ASN A 32 -3.43 -18.93 32.63
N LYS A 33 -3.80 -18.39 33.80
CA LYS A 33 -4.36 -17.04 33.96
C LYS A 33 -3.41 -15.91 33.52
N ASP A 34 -2.14 -16.21 33.26
CA ASP A 34 -1.15 -15.21 32.82
C ASP A 34 -1.12 -14.99 31.29
N VAL A 35 -1.80 -15.83 30.50
CA VAL A 35 -1.85 -15.71 29.04
C VAL A 35 -3.08 -14.92 28.58
N VAL A 36 -4.23 -15.12 29.21
CA VAL A 36 -5.50 -14.44 28.86
C VAL A 36 -5.45 -12.95 29.20
N LEU A 37 -4.82 -12.57 30.32
CA LEU A 37 -4.58 -11.16 30.68
C LEU A 37 -3.62 -10.44 29.71
N LYS A 38 -2.77 -11.16 28.97
CA LYS A 38 -1.88 -10.58 27.95
C LYS A 38 -2.55 -10.46 26.58
N GLU A 39 -3.54 -11.30 26.27
CA GLU A 39 -4.29 -11.24 25.01
C GLU A 39 -5.42 -10.20 25.06
N GLU A 40 -6.14 -10.07 26.18
CA GLU A 40 -7.17 -9.02 26.35
C GLU A 40 -6.57 -7.61 26.45
N VAL A 41 -5.39 -7.46 27.07
CA VAL A 41 -4.65 -6.17 27.09
C VAL A 41 -4.11 -5.82 25.70
N LYS A 42 -3.71 -6.81 24.89
CA LYS A 42 -3.30 -6.58 23.49
C LYS A 42 -4.49 -6.25 22.59
N GLU A 43 -5.63 -6.92 22.76
CA GLU A 43 -6.85 -6.67 21.99
C GLU A 43 -7.46 -5.30 22.34
N ASN A 44 -7.42 -4.90 23.62
CA ASN A 44 -7.90 -3.57 24.05
C ASN A 44 -6.91 -2.44 23.70
N ALA A 45 -5.59 -2.69 23.71
CA ALA A 45 -4.61 -1.75 23.17
C ALA A 45 -4.76 -1.59 21.65
N GLN A 46 -4.99 -2.68 20.90
CA GLN A 46 -5.26 -2.66 19.46
C GLN A 46 -6.59 -1.97 19.13
N LYS A 47 -7.65 -2.15 19.93
CA LYS A 47 -8.93 -1.45 19.77
C LYS A 47 -8.81 0.04 20.10
N GLN A 48 -8.04 0.44 21.11
CA GLN A 48 -7.79 1.84 21.43
C GLN A 48 -6.89 2.53 20.38
N GLU A 49 -5.91 1.82 19.82
CA GLU A 49 -5.04 2.31 18.74
C GLU A 49 -5.78 2.37 17.38
N GLN A 50 -6.66 1.39 17.08
CA GLN A 50 -7.58 1.44 15.95
C GLN A 50 -8.60 2.58 16.06
N SER A 51 -9.16 2.85 17.25
CA SER A 51 -10.09 3.97 17.45
C SER A 51 -9.44 5.35 17.35
N ARG A 52 -8.11 5.46 17.55
CA ARG A 52 -7.33 6.68 17.27
C ARG A 52 -6.93 6.82 15.79
N MET A 53 -6.96 5.74 15.02
CA MET A 53 -6.67 5.72 13.58
C MET A 53 -7.91 6.02 12.71
N GLU A 54 -9.12 6.01 13.26
CA GLU A 54 -10.39 6.19 12.52
C GLU A 54 -10.97 7.61 12.59
N ALA A 55 -10.27 8.58 13.18
CA ALA A 55 -10.66 9.98 13.06
C ALA A 55 -10.40 10.44 11.62
N ASP A 56 -11.39 11.02 10.96
CA ASP A 56 -11.20 11.75 9.70
C ASP A 56 -10.09 12.79 9.91
N ILE A 57 -8.90 12.51 9.38
CA ILE A 57 -7.78 13.43 9.44
C ILE A 57 -8.06 14.50 8.39
N GLU A 58 -8.86 15.50 8.77
CA GLU A 58 -8.99 16.71 7.96
C GLU A 58 -7.63 17.42 7.95
N ILE A 59 -7.02 17.51 6.77
CA ILE A 59 -5.79 18.28 6.57
C ILE A 59 -6.13 19.74 6.83
N GLN A 60 -5.54 20.33 7.87
CA GLN A 60 -5.68 21.76 8.15
C GLN A 60 -4.94 22.57 7.07
N ASP A 61 -5.52 23.70 6.66
CA ASP A 61 -4.89 24.60 5.68
C ASP A 61 -3.54 25.13 6.23
N GLY A 62 -2.48 25.00 5.43
CA GLY A 62 -1.12 25.34 5.85
C GLY A 62 -0.39 24.28 6.69
N ALA A 63 -0.94 23.08 6.90
CA ALA A 63 -0.25 22.01 7.64
C ALA A 63 1.05 21.56 6.93
N ILE A 64 2.06 21.22 7.73
CA ILE A 64 3.28 20.53 7.27
C ILE A 64 3.05 19.04 7.48
N LEU A 65 2.92 18.28 6.38
CA LEU A 65 2.69 16.85 6.45
C LEU A 65 4.01 16.08 6.46
N SER A 66 4.20 15.23 7.47
CA SER A 66 5.28 14.25 7.49
C SER A 66 4.93 13.03 6.63
N LEU A 67 5.93 12.23 6.27
CA LEU A 67 5.70 10.95 5.60
C LEU A 67 4.75 10.04 6.40
N ASN A 68 4.82 10.06 7.73
CA ASN A 68 3.94 9.29 8.60
C ASN A 68 2.49 9.74 8.51
N ASP A 69 2.25 11.04 8.41
CA ASP A 69 0.91 11.60 8.31
C ASP A 69 0.30 11.21 6.96
N CYS A 70 1.05 11.34 5.87
CA CYS A 70 0.62 10.89 4.55
C CYS A 70 0.26 9.40 4.54
N ILE A 71 1.07 8.54 5.18
CA ILE A 71 0.79 7.10 5.31
C ILE A 71 -0.49 6.87 6.11
N ARG A 72 -0.66 7.55 7.25
CA ARG A 72 -1.83 7.39 8.11
C ARG A 72 -3.12 7.79 7.39
N ILE A 73 -3.09 8.92 6.68
CA ILE A 73 -4.20 9.41 5.89
C ILE A 73 -4.55 8.39 4.79
N ALA A 74 -3.54 7.90 4.05
CA ALA A 74 -3.75 6.89 3.00
C ALA A 74 -4.35 5.59 3.54
N LEU A 75 -3.86 5.07 4.67
CA LEU A 75 -4.37 3.82 5.27
C LEU A 75 -5.81 3.94 5.79
N THR A 76 -6.21 5.15 6.18
CA THR A 76 -7.56 5.46 6.67
C THR A 76 -8.53 5.64 5.52
N ASN A 77 -8.12 6.38 4.48
CA ASN A 77 -8.99 6.76 3.37
C ASN A 77 -9.04 5.72 2.24
N SER A 78 -8.01 4.86 2.10
CA SER A 78 -7.88 3.93 0.97
C SER A 78 -9.10 3.01 0.77
N PRO A 79 -9.78 3.11 -0.40
CA PRO A 79 -10.83 2.18 -0.81
C PRO A 79 -10.31 0.75 -0.99
N GLU A 80 -9.05 0.57 -1.39
CA GLU A 80 -8.43 -0.75 -1.50
C GLU A 80 -8.30 -1.42 -0.14
N ILE A 81 -7.81 -0.70 0.88
CA ILE A 81 -7.77 -1.23 2.25
C ILE A 81 -9.17 -1.55 2.76
N LYS A 82 -10.17 -0.69 2.49
CA LYS A 82 -11.57 -0.96 2.83
C LYS A 82 -12.10 -2.22 2.11
N LYS A 83 -11.74 -2.45 0.83
CA LYS A 83 -12.06 -3.65 0.07
C LYS A 83 -11.50 -4.90 0.76
N TYR A 84 -10.21 -4.93 1.08
CA TYR A 84 -9.60 -6.10 1.71
C TYR A 84 -10.11 -6.33 3.15
N LYS A 85 -10.40 -5.27 3.93
CA LYS A 85 -11.11 -5.40 5.22
C LYS A 85 -12.48 -6.07 5.05
N ASN A 86 -13.23 -5.70 4.02
CA ASN A 86 -14.52 -6.33 3.70
C ASN A 86 -14.36 -7.78 3.22
N LEU A 87 -13.31 -8.11 2.47
CA LEU A 87 -13.00 -9.50 2.09
C LEU A 87 -12.66 -10.36 3.32
N VAL A 88 -11.91 -9.84 4.29
CA VAL A 88 -11.67 -10.51 5.58
C VAL A 88 -12.99 -10.73 6.33
N ARG A 89 -13.86 -9.71 6.39
CA ARG A 89 -15.19 -9.83 7.00
C ARG A 89 -16.06 -10.88 6.30
N GLN A 90 -16.00 -10.93 4.96
CA GLN A 90 -16.68 -11.95 4.16
C GLN A 90 -16.14 -13.35 4.47
N ALA A 91 -14.81 -13.54 4.49
CA ALA A 91 -14.19 -14.82 4.81
C ALA A 91 -14.54 -15.27 6.24
N ASN A 92 -14.61 -14.34 7.19
CA ASN A 92 -15.05 -14.63 8.56
C ASN A 92 -16.53 -15.04 8.62
N ALA A 93 -17.40 -14.38 7.85
CA ALA A 93 -18.81 -14.76 7.75
C ALA A 93 -18.98 -16.17 7.13
N LEU A 94 -18.19 -16.51 6.11
CA LEU A 94 -18.16 -17.85 5.52
C LEU A 94 -17.65 -18.93 6.50
N LEU A 95 -16.69 -18.59 7.36
CA LEU A 95 -16.31 -19.44 8.49
C LEU A 95 -17.47 -19.62 9.47
N GLY A 96 -18.20 -18.55 9.80
CA GLY A 96 -19.41 -18.59 10.60
C GLY A 96 -20.48 -19.52 10.00
N GLN A 97 -20.77 -19.40 8.69
CA GLN A 97 -21.68 -20.28 7.97
C GLN A 97 -21.24 -21.76 8.00
N SER A 98 -19.93 -21.99 7.90
CA SER A 98 -19.39 -23.35 7.99
C SER A 98 -19.55 -23.93 9.40
N LYS A 99 -19.38 -23.13 10.45
CA LYS A 99 -19.66 -23.52 11.84
C LYS A 99 -21.16 -23.71 12.09
N ALA A 100 -22.01 -22.89 11.47
CA ALA A 100 -23.47 -22.99 11.55
C ALA A 100 -24.00 -24.36 11.09
N SER A 101 -23.24 -25.09 10.26
CA SER A 101 -23.59 -26.45 9.82
C SER A 101 -23.68 -27.48 10.96
N TYR A 102 -23.17 -27.17 12.16
CA TYR A 102 -23.35 -28.01 13.36
C TYR A 102 -24.60 -27.66 14.18
N PHE A 103 -25.23 -26.52 13.93
CA PHE A 103 -26.40 -26.08 14.67
C PHE A 103 -27.68 -26.64 14.04
N PRO A 104 -28.74 -26.83 14.83
CA PRO A 104 -30.02 -27.28 14.31
C PRO A 104 -30.62 -26.23 13.37
N SER A 105 -31.14 -26.67 12.23
CA SER A 105 -31.94 -25.85 11.32
C SER A 105 -33.43 -26.03 11.63
N LEU A 106 -34.15 -24.92 11.80
CA LEU A 106 -35.61 -24.90 11.94
C LEU A 106 -36.23 -24.49 10.60
N SER A 107 -37.20 -25.27 10.13
CA SER A 107 -38.01 -24.92 8.97
C SER A 107 -39.49 -24.96 9.34
N LEU A 108 -40.22 -23.92 8.93
CA LEU A 108 -41.67 -23.84 9.06
C LEU A 108 -42.26 -23.81 7.65
N GLY A 109 -43.19 -24.70 7.38
CA GLY A 109 -43.94 -24.79 6.14
C GLY A 109 -45.43 -24.68 6.42
N THR A 110 -46.15 -24.09 5.47
CA THR A 110 -47.60 -24.17 5.37
C THR A 110 -47.94 -24.58 3.94
N GLY A 111 -49.01 -25.32 3.74
CA GLY A 111 -49.37 -25.85 2.43
C GLY A 111 -50.87 -26.04 2.29
N TYR A 112 -51.36 -25.88 1.06
CA TYR A 112 -52.69 -26.31 0.65
C TYR A 112 -52.55 -27.53 -0.25
N TYR A 113 -53.25 -28.60 0.09
CA TYR A 113 -53.23 -29.86 -0.64
C TYR A 113 -54.66 -30.20 -1.04
N GLY A 114 -54.95 -30.03 -2.33
CA GLY A 114 -56.18 -30.53 -2.96
C GLY A 114 -55.95 -31.93 -3.50
N LYS A 115 -56.78 -32.88 -3.08
CA LYS A 115 -56.79 -34.24 -3.62
C LYS A 115 -58.07 -34.43 -4.42
N PHE A 116 -57.90 -34.73 -5.70
CA PHE A 116 -58.97 -35.14 -6.59
C PHE A 116 -58.83 -36.64 -6.82
N ASN A 117 -59.78 -37.41 -6.29
CA ASN A 117 -59.83 -38.84 -6.51
C ASN A 117 -61.08 -39.14 -7.36
N ASN A 118 -60.86 -39.80 -8.50
CA ASN A 118 -61.95 -40.22 -9.38
C ASN A 118 -61.95 -41.74 -9.44
N ASN A 119 -62.93 -42.36 -8.77
CA ASN A 119 -63.08 -43.81 -8.75
C ASN A 119 -64.53 -44.15 -9.10
N ASP A 120 -64.72 -44.97 -10.14
CA ASP A 120 -66.02 -45.47 -10.63
C ASP A 120 -67.15 -44.42 -10.69
N GLY A 121 -66.91 -43.30 -11.38
CA GLY A 121 -67.94 -42.28 -11.67
C GLY A 121 -68.32 -41.38 -10.49
N THR A 122 -67.71 -41.57 -9.31
CA THR A 122 -67.82 -40.65 -8.18
C THR A 122 -66.54 -39.83 -8.01
N SER A 123 -66.70 -38.50 -8.08
CA SER A 123 -65.61 -37.55 -7.86
C SER A 123 -65.66 -37.03 -6.43
N ILE A 124 -64.63 -37.33 -5.63
CA ILE A 124 -64.47 -36.80 -4.28
C ILE A 124 -63.28 -35.82 -4.29
N SER A 125 -63.56 -34.60 -3.86
CA SER A 125 -62.57 -33.52 -3.72
C SER A 125 -62.31 -33.29 -2.23
N ASP A 126 -61.15 -33.71 -1.75
CA ASP A 126 -60.73 -33.47 -0.37
C ASP A 126 -59.64 -32.40 -0.34
N ASN A 127 -59.95 -31.29 0.32
CA ASN A 127 -59.02 -30.19 0.49
C ASN A 127 -58.45 -30.24 1.91
N SER A 128 -57.15 -30.02 2.04
CA SER A 128 -56.49 -29.97 3.35
C SER A 128 -55.48 -28.84 3.42
N TYR A 129 -55.40 -28.22 4.60
CA TYR A 129 -54.42 -27.21 4.94
C TYR A 129 -53.41 -27.82 5.92
N GLY A 130 -52.13 -27.77 5.57
CA GLY A 130 -51.05 -28.27 6.40
C GLY A 130 -50.23 -27.14 7.00
N LEU A 131 -49.86 -27.26 8.27
CA LEU A 131 -48.81 -26.48 8.92
C LEU A 131 -47.77 -27.47 9.45
N ASN A 132 -46.52 -27.36 9.02
CA ASN A 132 -45.44 -28.25 9.46
C ASN A 132 -44.24 -27.45 9.99
N ALA A 133 -43.81 -27.75 11.20
CA ALA A 133 -42.52 -27.32 11.73
C ALA A 133 -41.56 -28.52 11.72
N SER A 134 -40.31 -28.33 11.31
CA SER A 134 -39.28 -29.35 11.47
C SER A 134 -37.96 -28.78 11.94
N LEU A 135 -37.37 -29.47 12.89
CA LEU A 135 -36.04 -29.24 13.42
C LEU A 135 -35.13 -30.35 12.89
N SER A 136 -33.99 -29.99 12.30
CA SER A 136 -33.01 -30.95 11.78
C SER A 136 -31.63 -30.59 12.29
N GLN A 137 -30.94 -31.54 12.91
CA GLN A 137 -29.60 -31.34 13.45
C GLN A 137 -28.65 -32.41 12.92
N LEU A 138 -27.47 -31.98 12.46
CA LEU A 138 -26.37 -32.88 12.18
C LEU A 138 -25.75 -33.33 13.51
N ILE A 139 -25.81 -34.63 13.79
CA ILE A 139 -25.20 -35.22 14.98
C ILE A 139 -23.75 -35.57 14.70
N PHE A 140 -23.48 -36.17 13.53
CA PHE A 140 -22.14 -36.59 13.17
C PHE A 140 -21.95 -36.66 11.65
N SER A 141 -20.80 -36.20 11.15
CA SER A 141 -20.47 -36.15 9.71
C SER A 141 -19.14 -36.80 9.34
N PHE A 142 -18.59 -37.64 10.22
CA PHE A 142 -17.34 -38.39 10.00
C PHE A 142 -16.16 -37.53 9.50
N GLY A 143 -16.09 -36.27 9.95
CA GLY A 143 -15.02 -35.34 9.61
C GLY A 143 -15.27 -34.45 8.38
N LYS A 144 -16.36 -34.64 7.61
CA LYS A 144 -16.72 -33.79 6.46
C LYS A 144 -16.88 -32.33 6.87
N VAL A 145 -17.71 -32.05 7.88
CA VAL A 145 -17.92 -30.68 8.36
C VAL A 145 -16.65 -30.11 9.01
N GLY A 146 -15.87 -30.93 9.70
CA GLY A 146 -14.59 -30.51 10.27
C GLY A 146 -13.58 -30.05 9.22
N ALA A 147 -13.46 -30.78 8.10
CA ALA A 147 -12.61 -30.39 6.97
C ALA A 147 -13.10 -29.09 6.32
N LYS A 148 -14.42 -28.93 6.13
CA LYS A 148 -15.03 -27.70 5.60
C LYS A 148 -14.75 -26.48 6.48
N ILE A 149 -14.86 -26.61 7.80
CA ILE A 149 -14.55 -25.52 8.75
C ILE A 149 -13.07 -25.17 8.73
N LYS A 150 -12.17 -26.18 8.72
CA LYS A 150 -10.72 -25.93 8.63
C LYS A 150 -10.36 -25.23 7.32
N LYS A 151 -10.95 -25.62 6.19
CA LYS A 151 -10.81 -24.93 4.90
C LYS A 151 -11.25 -23.47 5.00
N ALA A 152 -12.45 -23.21 5.54
CA ALA A 152 -12.96 -21.85 5.70
C ALA A 152 -12.06 -21.00 6.63
N LYS A 153 -11.51 -21.59 7.68
CA LYS A 153 -10.56 -20.92 8.59
C LYS A 153 -9.26 -20.55 7.85
N LEU A 154 -8.71 -21.44 7.06
CA LEU A 154 -7.48 -21.20 6.29
C LEU A 154 -7.70 -20.15 5.20
N ASN A 155 -8.85 -20.14 4.53
CA ASN A 155 -9.23 -19.06 3.61
C ASN A 155 -9.34 -17.69 4.31
N LYS A 156 -9.83 -17.66 5.56
CA LYS A 156 -9.86 -16.42 6.36
C LYS A 156 -8.45 -15.94 6.73
N ILE A 157 -7.54 -16.86 7.06
CA ILE A 157 -6.12 -16.56 7.30
C ILE A 157 -5.46 -16.03 6.02
N ALA A 158 -5.75 -16.61 4.85
CA ALA A 158 -5.26 -16.09 3.56
C ALA A 158 -5.72 -14.64 3.34
N ALA A 159 -7.01 -14.35 3.54
CA ALA A 159 -7.55 -12.99 3.42
C ALA A 159 -6.91 -12.00 4.41
N ASP A 160 -6.60 -12.43 5.64
CA ASP A 160 -5.88 -11.59 6.62
C ASP A 160 -4.47 -11.23 6.09
N PHE A 161 -3.75 -12.18 5.50
CA PHE A 161 -2.44 -11.94 4.89
C PHE A 161 -2.51 -11.09 3.61
N ASP A 162 -3.55 -11.25 2.80
CA ASP A 162 -3.78 -10.41 1.62
C ASP A 162 -4.00 -8.93 2.03
N LEU A 163 -4.75 -8.68 3.10
CA LEU A 163 -4.90 -7.34 3.68
C LEU A 163 -3.57 -6.75 4.15
N ASN A 164 -2.74 -7.56 4.80
CA ASN A 164 -1.41 -7.12 5.23
C ASN A 164 -0.51 -6.77 4.04
N TYR A 165 -0.55 -7.56 2.96
CA TYR A 165 0.22 -7.27 1.75
C TYR A 165 -0.25 -5.97 1.08
N GLU A 166 -1.56 -5.74 0.96
CA GLU A 166 -2.10 -4.50 0.40
C GLU A 166 -1.74 -3.28 1.25
N THR A 167 -1.65 -3.45 2.57
CA THR A 167 -1.19 -2.41 3.50
C THR A 167 0.25 -1.99 3.20
N ILE A 168 1.17 -2.95 3.05
CA ILE A 168 2.58 -2.67 2.74
C ILE A 168 2.70 -2.02 1.35
N LYS A 169 1.93 -2.49 0.36
CA LYS A 169 1.91 -1.93 -0.98
C LYS A 169 1.40 -0.48 -1.01
N THR A 170 0.34 -0.19 -0.25
CA THR A 170 -0.19 1.18 -0.09
C THR A 170 0.87 2.10 0.51
N ILE A 171 1.56 1.65 1.57
CA ILE A 171 2.65 2.41 2.21
C ILE A 171 3.78 2.70 1.21
N PHE A 172 4.19 1.73 0.40
CA PHE A 172 5.21 1.91 -0.63
C PHE A 172 4.79 2.95 -1.70
N ASN A 173 3.53 2.89 -2.16
CA ASN A 173 3.02 3.85 -3.14
C ASN A 173 3.03 5.28 -2.59
N VAL A 174 2.64 5.47 -1.33
CA VAL A 174 2.69 6.79 -0.67
C VAL A 174 4.14 7.27 -0.52
N LYS A 175 5.07 6.41 -0.05
CA LYS A 175 6.50 6.74 0.03
C LYS A 175 7.07 7.22 -1.32
N THR A 176 6.73 6.51 -2.40
CA THR A 176 7.22 6.84 -3.75
C THR A 176 6.74 8.22 -4.21
N ASN A 177 5.45 8.51 -4.05
CA ASN A 177 4.89 9.81 -4.42
C ASN A 177 5.38 10.94 -3.50
N TYR A 178 5.58 10.66 -2.20
CA TYR A 178 6.16 11.61 -1.26
C TYR A 178 7.56 12.04 -1.69
N TYR A 179 8.43 11.08 -2.04
CA TYR A 179 9.75 11.39 -2.59
C TYR A 179 9.68 12.12 -3.93
N ALA A 180 8.67 11.84 -4.76
CA ALA A 180 8.48 12.53 -6.03
C ALA A 180 8.17 14.02 -5.83
N VAL A 181 7.35 14.38 -4.83
CA VAL A 181 7.10 15.79 -4.51
C VAL A 181 8.36 16.47 -3.99
N LEU A 182 9.14 15.80 -3.13
CA LEU A 182 10.41 16.36 -2.66
C LEU A 182 11.40 16.60 -3.80
N ALA A 183 11.50 15.67 -4.75
CA ALA A 183 12.34 15.79 -5.92
C ALA A 183 11.87 16.92 -6.86
N ALA A 184 10.56 17.02 -7.11
CA ALA A 184 10.00 18.08 -7.92
C ALA A 184 10.19 19.46 -7.28
N THR A 185 10.05 19.55 -5.95
CA THR A 185 10.33 20.78 -5.17
C THR A 185 11.80 21.19 -5.33
N ALA A 186 12.72 20.23 -5.25
CA ALA A 186 14.15 20.48 -5.40
C ALA A 186 14.50 20.97 -6.81
N ASN A 187 13.97 20.32 -7.84
CA ASN A 187 14.17 20.75 -9.24
C ASN A 187 13.58 22.13 -9.51
N MET A 188 12.41 22.45 -8.94
CA MET A 188 11.82 23.78 -9.06
C MET A 188 12.74 24.87 -8.48
N LYS A 189 13.37 24.61 -7.33
CA LYS A 189 14.37 25.51 -6.73
C LYS A 189 15.65 25.64 -7.54
N VAL A 190 16.11 24.55 -8.16
CA VAL A 190 17.24 24.60 -9.11
C VAL A 190 16.91 25.52 -10.28
N GLN A 191 15.68 25.43 -10.83
CA GLN A 191 15.26 26.28 -11.94
C GLN A 191 15.02 27.75 -11.53
N GLU A 192 14.54 28.00 -10.31
CA GLU A 192 14.44 29.35 -9.74
C GLU A 192 15.83 30.01 -9.62
N ALA A 193 16.82 29.25 -9.15
CA ALA A 193 18.20 29.71 -9.09
C ALA A 193 18.79 29.94 -10.49
N ASN A 194 18.46 29.07 -11.45
CA ASN A 194 18.87 29.21 -12.84
C ASN A 194 18.32 30.50 -13.48
N ILE A 195 17.07 30.87 -13.21
CA ILE A 195 16.53 32.19 -13.60
C ILE A 195 17.40 33.30 -13.02
N SER A 196 17.70 33.24 -11.72
CA SER A 196 18.49 34.27 -11.04
C SER A 196 19.91 34.40 -11.64
N VAL A 197 20.53 33.30 -12.07
CA VAL A 197 21.83 33.29 -12.77
C VAL A 197 21.71 33.93 -14.16
N ASN A 198 20.75 33.52 -14.97
CA ASN A 198 20.57 34.05 -16.34
C ASN A 198 20.14 35.53 -16.33
N GLU A 199 19.35 35.96 -15.34
CA GLU A 199 18.98 37.37 -15.18
C GLU A 199 20.21 38.22 -14.92
N ARG A 200 21.11 37.80 -14.02
CA ARG A 200 22.40 38.49 -13.79
C ARG A 200 23.25 38.54 -15.06
N GLN A 201 23.34 37.43 -15.78
CA GLN A 201 24.11 37.35 -17.02
C GLN A 201 23.53 38.29 -18.10
N TYR A 202 22.21 38.39 -18.20
CA TYR A 202 21.53 39.34 -19.08
C TYR A 202 21.86 40.78 -18.70
N GLN A 203 21.72 41.16 -17.43
CA GLN A 203 22.02 42.53 -16.98
C GLN A 203 23.50 42.90 -17.22
N GLN A 204 24.42 41.97 -17.00
CA GLN A 204 25.84 42.17 -17.28
C GLN A 204 26.11 42.35 -18.78
N THR A 205 25.55 41.47 -19.61
CA THR A 205 25.71 41.54 -21.07
C THR A 205 25.09 42.81 -21.64
N LYS A 206 23.95 43.23 -21.09
CA LYS A 206 23.28 44.49 -21.44
C LYS A 206 24.14 45.70 -21.11
N ALA A 207 24.72 45.76 -19.91
CA ALA A 207 25.63 46.84 -19.54
C ALA A 207 26.85 46.90 -20.49
N TYR A 208 27.47 45.75 -20.80
CA TYR A 208 28.59 45.72 -21.75
C TYR A 208 28.18 46.10 -23.18
N PHE A 209 26.96 45.78 -23.61
CA PHE A 209 26.44 46.21 -24.91
C PHE A 209 26.20 47.73 -24.97
N GLU A 210 25.63 48.31 -23.91
CA GLU A 210 25.41 49.76 -23.79
C GLU A 210 26.73 50.55 -23.81
N GLU A 211 27.80 49.97 -23.26
CA GLU A 211 29.17 50.50 -23.31
C GLU A 211 29.92 50.13 -24.62
N GLY A 212 29.27 49.44 -25.57
CA GLY A 212 29.85 49.04 -26.86
C GLY A 212 30.92 47.94 -26.80
N LEU A 213 31.07 47.26 -25.66
CA LEU A 213 32.05 46.21 -25.41
C LEU A 213 31.60 44.81 -25.87
N LYS A 214 30.29 44.60 -26.06
CA LYS A 214 29.71 43.32 -26.53
C LYS A 214 28.75 43.53 -27.70
N SER A 215 28.52 42.47 -28.47
CA SER A 215 27.69 42.54 -29.68
C SER A 215 26.20 42.51 -29.35
N LYS A 216 25.36 43.00 -30.27
CA LYS A 216 23.90 42.82 -30.15
C LYS A 216 23.50 41.34 -30.20
N ILE A 217 24.30 40.48 -30.83
CA ILE A 217 24.07 39.03 -30.85
C ILE A 217 24.18 38.46 -29.44
N ASP A 218 25.20 38.86 -28.67
CA ASP A 218 25.37 38.40 -27.28
C ASP A 218 24.19 38.83 -26.40
N LEU A 219 23.71 40.08 -26.55
CA LEU A 219 22.53 40.57 -25.82
C LEU A 219 21.27 39.77 -26.16
N VAL A 220 21.01 39.53 -27.45
CA VAL A 220 19.85 38.74 -27.89
C VAL A 220 19.93 37.31 -27.38
N ASN A 221 21.11 36.68 -27.43
CA ASN A 221 21.31 35.35 -26.87
C ASN A 221 21.03 35.34 -25.36
N ALA A 222 21.54 36.32 -24.60
CA ALA A 222 21.27 36.43 -23.17
C ALA A 222 19.77 36.55 -22.85
N GLU A 223 19.03 37.30 -23.67
CA GLU A 223 17.57 37.43 -23.55
C GLU A 223 16.83 36.12 -23.86
N VAL A 224 17.29 35.37 -24.88
CA VAL A 224 16.75 34.03 -25.22
C VAL A 224 16.98 33.07 -24.07
N TYR A 225 18.18 32.98 -23.52
CA TYR A 225 18.48 32.04 -22.43
C TYR A 225 17.76 32.38 -21.12
N LEU A 226 17.57 33.66 -20.82
CA LEU A 226 16.71 34.08 -19.72
C LEU A 226 15.25 33.67 -19.94
N SER A 227 14.75 33.79 -21.17
CA SER A 227 13.40 33.35 -21.53
C SER A 227 13.26 31.84 -21.40
N ASP A 228 14.25 31.07 -21.87
CA ASP A 228 14.27 29.61 -21.73
C ASP A 228 14.33 29.17 -20.26
N ALA A 229 15.11 29.85 -19.42
CA ALA A 229 15.15 29.58 -17.98
C ALA A 229 13.77 29.79 -17.33
N LYS A 230 13.05 30.86 -17.72
CA LYS A 230 11.67 31.12 -17.26
C LYS A 230 10.68 30.04 -17.73
N ILE A 231 10.80 29.59 -18.99
CA ILE A 231 9.99 28.48 -19.52
C ILE A 231 10.25 27.17 -18.77
N ASN A 232 11.51 26.86 -18.47
CA ASN A 232 11.90 25.67 -17.72
C ASN A 232 11.39 25.71 -16.27
N TYR A 233 11.39 26.88 -15.64
CA TYR A 233 10.77 27.05 -14.32
C TYR A 233 9.27 26.79 -14.33
N VAL A 234 8.52 27.35 -15.27
CA VAL A 234 7.08 27.07 -15.43
C VAL A 234 6.84 25.56 -15.65
N THR A 235 7.67 24.91 -16.45
CA THR A 235 7.62 23.45 -16.64
C THR A 235 7.89 22.67 -15.34
N SER A 236 8.86 23.13 -14.54
CA SER A 236 9.17 22.53 -13.24
C SER A 236 8.04 22.73 -12.22
N GLN A 237 7.35 23.87 -12.27
CA GLN A 237 6.18 24.15 -11.45
C GLN A 237 5.01 23.22 -11.81
N ASN A 238 4.74 23.02 -13.10
CA ASN A 238 3.75 22.04 -13.55
C ASN A 238 4.10 20.61 -13.09
N THR A 239 5.39 20.26 -13.08
CA THR A 239 5.89 18.97 -12.59
C THR A 239 5.68 18.81 -11.08
N TYR A 240 5.91 19.88 -10.31
CA TYR A 240 5.62 19.93 -8.88
C TYR A 240 4.12 19.75 -8.61
N ASP A 241 3.27 20.50 -9.32
CA ASP A 241 1.82 20.41 -9.17
C ASP A 241 1.32 18.99 -9.52
N ALA A 242 1.85 18.39 -10.59
CA ALA A 242 1.55 17.01 -10.96
C ALA A 242 1.99 16.00 -9.88
N ALA A 243 3.16 16.20 -9.26
CA ALA A 243 3.64 15.35 -8.18
C ALA A 243 2.74 15.46 -6.93
N VAL A 244 2.28 16.66 -6.58
CA VAL A 244 1.34 16.89 -5.47
C VAL A 244 -0.01 16.22 -5.76
N ILE A 245 -0.52 16.31 -6.99
CA ILE A 245 -1.74 15.61 -7.41
C ILE A 245 -1.55 14.09 -7.30
N ALA A 246 -0.40 13.56 -7.73
CA ALA A 246 -0.10 12.13 -7.61
C ALA A 246 -0.04 11.67 -6.13
N LEU A 247 0.53 12.49 -5.23
CA LEU A 247 0.53 12.24 -3.80
C LEU A 247 -0.90 12.25 -3.23
N ASN A 248 -1.71 13.26 -3.58
CA ASN A 248 -3.13 13.34 -3.16
C ASN A 248 -3.92 12.11 -3.62
N ASN A 249 -3.71 11.66 -4.85
CA ASN A 249 -4.32 10.43 -5.37
C ASN A 249 -3.90 9.20 -4.55
N SER A 250 -2.61 9.09 -4.18
CA SER A 250 -2.12 8.00 -3.34
C SER A 250 -2.66 8.03 -1.89
N MET A 251 -3.01 9.21 -1.40
CA MET A 251 -3.68 9.41 -0.10
C MET A 251 -5.21 9.34 -0.19
N TYR A 252 -5.76 9.18 -1.40
CA TYR A 252 -7.19 9.15 -1.69
C TYR A 252 -7.95 10.41 -1.23
N ILE A 253 -7.36 11.59 -1.47
CA ILE A 253 -7.94 12.89 -1.13
C ILE A 253 -8.33 13.63 -2.42
N GLN A 254 -9.60 14.02 -2.55
CA GLN A 254 -10.13 14.67 -3.76
C GLN A 254 -10.01 16.20 -3.76
N SER A 255 -10.17 16.84 -2.60
CA SER A 255 -9.99 18.28 -2.44
C SER A 255 -9.06 18.49 -1.25
N SER A 256 -7.85 18.95 -1.51
CA SER A 256 -6.89 19.25 -0.46
C SER A 256 -6.71 20.76 -0.36
N PRO A 257 -6.74 21.35 0.85
CA PRO A 257 -6.24 22.69 1.07
C PRO A 257 -4.73 22.75 0.77
N LYS A 258 -4.16 23.97 0.69
CA LYS A 258 -2.74 24.13 0.37
C LYS A 258 -1.91 23.67 1.57
N TYR A 259 -1.18 22.57 1.41
CA TYR A 259 -0.27 22.04 2.44
C TYR A 259 1.18 22.05 1.95
N SER A 260 2.12 22.03 2.89
CA SER A 260 3.55 21.87 2.61
C SER A 260 4.01 20.50 3.10
N ILE A 261 5.06 19.96 2.48
CA ILE A 261 5.62 18.67 2.87
C ILE A 261 6.86 18.89 3.74
N GLU A 262 7.00 18.10 4.81
CA GLU A 262 8.19 18.10 5.65
C GLU A 262 9.43 17.68 4.84
N LYS A 263 10.47 18.51 4.88
CA LYS A 263 11.73 18.22 4.19
C LYS A 263 12.47 17.11 4.93
N LEU A 264 12.83 16.04 4.23
CA LEU A 264 13.73 15.02 4.76
C LEU A 264 15.19 15.50 4.70
N GLU A 265 16.06 14.98 5.57
CA GLU A 265 17.50 15.25 5.51
C GLU A 265 18.13 14.92 4.16
N SER A 266 17.64 13.87 3.49
CA SER A 266 18.07 13.51 2.12
C SER A 266 17.71 14.56 1.08
N PHE A 267 16.79 15.46 1.40
CA PHE A 267 16.33 16.58 0.58
C PHE A 267 16.54 17.93 1.32
N ASN A 268 17.51 18.01 2.23
CA ASN A 268 17.83 19.25 2.93
C ASN A 268 18.69 20.16 2.05
N PHE A 269 18.01 20.95 1.22
CA PHE A 269 18.62 21.99 0.41
C PHE A 269 18.77 23.25 1.28
N ALA A 270 19.97 23.50 1.79
CA ALA A 270 20.26 24.70 2.57
C ALA A 270 20.11 25.94 1.69
N ASN A 271 19.22 26.86 2.08
CA ASN A 271 19.03 28.13 1.38
C ASN A 271 20.10 29.11 1.86
N LYS A 272 21.32 29.02 1.34
CA LYS A 272 22.38 30.01 1.59
C LYS A 272 22.44 30.97 0.41
N TYR A 273 21.62 32.00 0.43
CA TYR A 273 21.75 33.16 -0.45
C TYR A 273 21.88 34.42 0.40
N ALA A 274 22.90 35.23 0.10
CA ALA A 274 22.86 36.66 0.39
C ALA A 274 22.47 37.35 -0.93
N GLU A 275 21.47 38.24 -0.90
CA GLU A 275 21.20 39.13 -2.02
C GLU A 275 22.49 39.89 -2.38
N VAL A 276 23.02 39.69 -3.59
CA VAL A 276 24.07 40.58 -4.09
C VAL A 276 23.37 41.85 -4.54
N ALA A 277 23.38 42.85 -3.67
CA ALA A 277 23.06 44.21 -4.04
C ALA A 277 23.96 44.62 -5.22
N LEU A 278 23.34 44.95 -6.35
CA LEU A 278 24.00 45.60 -7.47
C LEU A 278 24.59 46.92 -6.92
N LYS A 279 25.90 46.95 -6.66
CA LYS A 279 26.57 48.23 -6.46
C LYS A 279 26.57 48.91 -7.83
N ASN A 280 25.89 50.06 -7.89
CA ASN A 280 25.83 50.94 -9.05
C ASN A 280 27.21 51.00 -9.71
N PHE A 281 27.24 50.70 -11.01
CA PHE A 281 28.42 50.85 -11.84
C PHE A 281 28.87 52.32 -11.74
N ASP A 282 30.02 52.54 -11.11
CA ASP A 282 30.63 53.86 -11.04
C ASP A 282 31.09 54.24 -12.45
N GLN A 283 30.43 55.25 -13.04
CA GLN A 283 30.73 55.76 -14.39
C GLN A 283 32.20 56.23 -14.54
N ASP A 284 32.92 56.44 -13.43
CA ASP A 284 34.35 56.78 -13.47
C ASP A 284 35.28 55.58 -13.75
N LEU A 285 34.79 54.34 -13.71
CA LEU A 285 35.58 53.16 -14.09
C LEU A 285 35.85 53.10 -15.60
N VAL A 286 34.92 53.61 -16.42
CA VAL A 286 35.07 53.70 -17.89
C VAL A 286 36.23 54.62 -18.28
N LYS A 287 36.51 55.67 -17.49
CA LYS A 287 37.61 56.61 -17.73
C LYS A 287 38.97 56.14 -17.19
N LYS A 288 39.00 55.12 -16.33
CA LYS A 288 40.24 54.56 -15.75
C LYS A 288 40.78 53.34 -16.49
N PHE A 289 40.02 52.77 -17.43
CA PHE A 289 40.52 51.73 -18.34
C PHE A 289 41.32 52.35 -19.50
N LYS A 290 42.56 52.76 -19.23
CA LYS A 290 43.62 52.48 -20.20
C LYS A 290 44.02 51.03 -19.97
N ALA A 291 43.89 50.18 -20.99
CA ALA A 291 44.35 48.79 -20.91
C ALA A 291 45.78 48.81 -20.33
N PRO A 292 46.03 48.22 -19.14
CA PRO A 292 47.38 48.12 -18.64
C PRO A 292 48.12 47.19 -19.60
N GLU A 293 49.33 47.56 -20.01
CA GLU A 293 50.27 46.54 -20.48
C GLU A 293 50.32 45.44 -19.42
N LEU A 294 50.17 44.19 -19.87
CA LEU A 294 50.11 42.99 -19.04
C LEU A 294 51.37 42.88 -18.17
N ALA A 295 51.35 43.52 -17.01
CA ALA A 295 52.23 43.16 -15.91
C ALA A 295 51.74 41.79 -15.40
N GLN A 296 52.63 40.79 -15.49
CA GLN A 296 52.41 39.46 -14.97
C GLN A 296 51.87 39.53 -13.52
N GLY A 297 50.66 38.99 -13.31
CA GLY A 297 50.18 38.62 -11.97
C GLY A 297 48.99 39.37 -11.36
N ALA A 298 48.25 40.22 -12.09
CA ALA A 298 47.04 40.85 -11.55
C ALA A 298 45.77 40.01 -11.79
N SER A 299 45.24 39.38 -10.73
CA SER A 299 43.93 38.69 -10.74
C SER A 299 42.82 39.63 -10.25
N TYR A 300 41.79 39.87 -11.06
CA TYR A 300 40.55 40.48 -10.61
C TYR A 300 39.74 39.42 -9.84
N GLN A 301 39.64 39.56 -8.51
CA GLN A 301 38.80 38.71 -7.67
C GLN A 301 37.45 39.39 -7.41
N THR A 302 36.47 39.00 -8.22
CA THR A 302 35.05 39.01 -7.85
C THR A 302 34.70 37.56 -7.57
N SER A 303 34.53 37.20 -6.30
CA SER A 303 34.14 35.84 -5.94
C SER A 303 32.76 35.55 -6.53
N VAL A 304 32.67 34.58 -7.44
CA VAL A 304 31.38 34.00 -7.79
C VAL A 304 30.78 33.46 -6.50
N GLN A 305 29.58 33.95 -6.13
CA GLN A 305 28.97 33.48 -4.90
C GLN A 305 28.61 32.01 -5.05
N LYS A 306 29.21 31.20 -4.18
CA LYS A 306 29.01 29.75 -4.13
C LYS A 306 27.54 29.42 -3.95
N ASN A 307 26.90 28.92 -4.99
CA ASN A 307 25.50 28.54 -4.94
C ASN A 307 25.36 27.07 -4.52
N GLU A 308 25.70 26.76 -3.27
CA GLU A 308 25.54 25.41 -2.69
C GLU A 308 24.08 25.15 -2.30
N LEU A 309 23.22 24.97 -3.30
CA LEU A 309 21.82 24.59 -3.06
C LEU A 309 21.67 23.22 -2.40
N ILE A 310 22.66 22.35 -2.58
CA ILE A 310 22.66 20.98 -2.11
C ILE A 310 23.58 20.94 -0.89
N ASP A 311 23.08 20.56 0.29
CA ASP A 311 23.98 20.22 1.39
C ASP A 311 24.69 18.92 1.02
N ILE A 312 25.88 19.09 0.46
CA ILE A 312 26.70 18.01 -0.09
C ILE A 312 27.13 17.00 1.00
N ASN A 313 26.92 17.30 2.29
CA ASN A 313 27.25 16.42 3.39
C ASN A 313 26.20 15.34 3.72
N TYR A 314 25.27 15.02 2.80
CA TYR A 314 24.34 13.90 3.02
C TYR A 314 25.08 12.56 3.17
N LYS A 315 25.28 12.12 4.41
CA LYS A 315 25.79 10.79 4.72
C LYS A 315 24.70 9.77 4.50
N VAL A 316 24.71 9.14 3.33
CA VAL A 316 23.83 8.03 2.99
C VAL A 316 23.92 6.96 4.08
N LYS A 317 22.84 6.78 4.85
CA LYS A 317 22.74 5.66 5.79
C LYS A 317 22.70 4.37 4.98
N LYS A 318 23.72 3.53 5.15
CA LYS A 318 23.82 2.23 4.49
C LYS A 318 22.61 1.39 4.85
N PHE A 319 22.09 0.65 3.87
CA PHE A 319 21.03 -0.31 4.12
C PHE A 319 21.55 -1.40 5.09
N PRO A 320 20.81 -1.73 6.16
CA PRO A 320 21.36 -2.49 7.28
C PRO A 320 21.50 -3.99 7.03
N TYR A 321 20.89 -4.52 5.97
CA TYR A 321 20.89 -5.96 5.65
C TYR A 321 21.69 -6.25 4.39
N THR A 322 22.36 -7.39 4.37
CA THR A 322 23.00 -7.92 3.16
C THR A 322 21.97 -8.49 2.18
N LEU A 323 22.39 -8.81 0.95
CA LEU A 323 21.51 -9.45 -0.04
C LEU A 323 20.93 -10.78 0.48
N ASN A 324 21.77 -11.64 1.05
CA ASN A 324 21.35 -12.96 1.53
C ASN A 324 20.39 -12.84 2.73
N GLU A 325 20.65 -11.90 3.64
CA GLU A 325 19.74 -11.61 4.76
C GLU A 325 18.40 -11.04 4.27
N SER A 326 18.44 -10.16 3.26
CA SER A 326 17.22 -9.60 2.65
C SER A 326 16.35 -10.70 2.01
N ILE A 327 16.97 -11.66 1.33
CA ILE A 327 16.27 -12.82 0.74
C ILE A 327 15.65 -13.69 1.84
N ALA A 328 16.40 -13.97 2.92
CA ALA A 328 15.89 -14.76 4.04
C ALA A 328 14.69 -14.06 4.72
N LEU A 329 14.82 -12.76 5.00
CA LEU A 329 13.75 -11.94 5.58
C LEU A 329 12.52 -11.89 4.68
N ALA A 330 12.70 -11.78 3.36
CA ALA A 330 11.59 -11.78 2.41
C ALA A 330 10.82 -13.11 2.46
N LYS A 331 11.51 -14.26 2.45
CA LYS A 331 10.84 -15.57 2.55
C LYS A 331 10.09 -15.75 3.88
N GLU A 332 10.58 -15.14 4.96
CA GLU A 332 9.96 -15.29 6.28
C GLU A 332 8.75 -14.37 6.47
N ASN A 333 8.88 -13.08 6.12
CA ASN A 333 7.95 -12.03 6.53
C ASN A 333 6.87 -11.71 5.48
N ARG A 334 7.07 -12.09 4.21
CA ARG A 334 6.16 -11.70 3.13
C ARG A 334 4.73 -12.23 3.32
N PRO A 335 3.72 -11.34 3.47
CA PRO A 335 2.35 -11.77 3.69
C PRO A 335 1.75 -12.49 2.49
N ASP A 336 2.07 -12.10 1.26
CA ASP A 336 1.59 -12.76 0.03
C ASP A 336 2.01 -14.24 -0.03
N LEU A 337 3.26 -14.57 0.32
CA LEU A 337 3.71 -15.97 0.41
C LEU A 337 2.92 -16.75 1.48
N ARG A 338 2.68 -16.13 2.65
CA ARG A 338 1.87 -16.75 3.72
C ARG A 338 0.42 -16.95 3.32
N SER A 339 -0.15 -16.04 2.53
CA SER A 339 -1.49 -16.19 1.95
C SER A 339 -1.56 -17.41 1.04
N PHE A 340 -0.62 -17.55 0.10
CA PHE A 340 -0.57 -18.71 -0.80
C PHE A 340 -0.41 -20.04 -0.05
N VAL A 341 0.43 -20.06 1.00
CA VAL A 341 0.58 -21.22 1.89
C VAL A 341 -0.73 -21.57 2.58
N ALA A 342 -1.48 -20.58 3.08
CA ALA A 342 -2.79 -20.79 3.70
C ALA A 342 -3.82 -21.31 2.68
N VAL A 343 -3.81 -20.81 1.44
CA VAL A 343 -4.65 -21.31 0.33
C VAL A 343 -4.33 -22.76 0.00
N ARG A 344 -3.04 -23.12 -0.13
CA ARG A 344 -2.61 -24.52 -0.33
C ARG A 344 -3.12 -25.42 0.80
N ASP A 345 -2.96 -24.99 2.05
CA ASP A 345 -3.42 -25.78 3.19
C ASP A 345 -4.97 -25.90 3.21
N ALA A 346 -5.70 -24.89 2.73
CA ALA A 346 -7.14 -24.95 2.54
C ALA A 346 -7.52 -25.98 1.46
N LEU A 347 -6.79 -26.03 0.34
CA LEU A 347 -6.95 -27.03 -0.72
C LEU A 347 -6.62 -28.45 -0.23
N ARG A 348 -5.66 -28.59 0.69
CA ARG A 348 -5.39 -29.88 1.35
C ARG A 348 -6.59 -30.35 2.18
N GLN A 349 -7.29 -29.44 2.86
CA GLN A 349 -8.54 -29.78 3.55
C GLN A 349 -9.68 -30.09 2.58
N GLU A 350 -9.72 -29.43 1.41
CA GLU A 350 -10.66 -29.75 0.34
C GLU A 350 -10.43 -31.18 -0.19
N LEU A 351 -9.20 -31.56 -0.49
CA LEU A 351 -8.87 -32.93 -0.91
C LEU A 351 -9.28 -33.95 0.15
N LYS A 352 -9.05 -33.64 1.44
CA LYS A 352 -9.51 -34.49 2.54
C LYS A 352 -11.04 -34.62 2.55
N TYR A 353 -11.77 -33.52 2.35
CA TYR A 353 -13.23 -33.51 2.28
C TYR A 353 -13.74 -34.41 1.14
N GLN A 354 -13.18 -34.28 -0.08
CA GLN A 354 -13.56 -35.10 -1.23
C GLN A 354 -13.29 -36.60 -0.98
N ARG A 355 -12.18 -36.94 -0.31
CA ARG A 355 -11.84 -38.33 0.05
C ARG A 355 -12.81 -38.98 1.04
N ILE A 356 -13.51 -38.21 1.87
CA ILE A 356 -14.44 -38.75 2.87
C ILE A 356 -15.90 -38.42 2.54
N GLN A 357 -16.18 -37.91 1.34
CA GLN A 357 -17.51 -37.49 0.90
C GLN A 357 -18.52 -38.66 0.87
N TYR A 358 -18.05 -39.89 0.65
CA TYR A 358 -18.89 -41.09 0.60
C TYR A 358 -19.43 -41.54 1.97
N LEU A 359 -18.88 -41.04 3.07
CA LEU A 359 -19.35 -41.40 4.41
C LEU A 359 -20.74 -40.78 4.68
N PRO A 360 -21.67 -41.51 5.32
CA PRO A 360 -23.01 -40.99 5.60
C PRO A 360 -22.97 -39.85 6.61
N ASP A 361 -23.99 -39.00 6.61
CA ASP A 361 -24.23 -38.06 7.71
C ASP A 361 -25.27 -38.63 8.66
N LEU A 362 -24.99 -38.65 9.96
CA LEU A 362 -25.96 -38.96 10.99
C LEU A 362 -26.70 -37.69 11.38
N LYS A 363 -28.01 -37.65 11.13
CA LYS A 363 -28.88 -36.52 11.46
C LYS A 363 -29.99 -36.96 12.39
N ALA A 364 -30.41 -36.05 13.27
CA ALA A 364 -31.62 -36.16 14.05
C ALA A 364 -32.64 -35.15 13.53
N LYS A 365 -33.86 -35.60 13.23
CA LYS A 365 -34.94 -34.77 12.72
C LYS A 365 -36.18 -34.93 13.60
N GLY A 366 -36.71 -33.82 14.09
CA GLY A 366 -38.01 -33.75 14.75
C GLY A 366 -38.98 -32.98 13.87
N THR A 367 -40.16 -33.55 13.57
CA THR A 367 -41.21 -32.89 12.79
C THR A 367 -42.49 -32.81 13.61
N TYR A 368 -43.16 -31.67 13.54
CA TYR A 368 -44.50 -31.45 14.10
C TYR A 368 -45.41 -30.93 12.98
N GLY A 369 -46.45 -31.67 12.66
CA GLY A 369 -47.39 -31.33 11.59
C GLY A 369 -48.81 -31.23 12.11
N LEU A 370 -49.53 -30.19 11.69
CA LEU A 370 -50.97 -30.06 11.78
C LEU A 370 -51.55 -30.19 10.38
N ASN A 371 -52.56 -31.04 10.20
CA ASN A 371 -53.31 -31.15 8.95
C ASN A 371 -54.79 -30.93 9.23
N ALA A 372 -55.36 -29.91 8.62
CA ALA A 372 -56.78 -29.57 8.68
C ALA A 372 -57.44 -29.96 7.36
N ALA A 373 -58.04 -31.15 7.34
CA ALA A 373 -58.98 -31.60 6.32
C ALA A 373 -60.41 -31.43 6.88
N SER A 374 -61.26 -32.46 6.78
CA SER A 374 -62.57 -32.49 7.48
C SER A 374 -62.45 -32.54 9.02
N THR A 375 -61.31 -32.95 9.58
CA THR A 375 -60.98 -32.91 11.00
C THR A 375 -59.53 -32.45 11.19
N MET A 376 -59.25 -31.70 12.25
CA MET A 376 -57.89 -31.28 12.57
C MET A 376 -57.11 -32.43 13.21
N THR A 377 -56.03 -32.84 12.58
CA THR A 377 -55.11 -33.88 13.07
C THR A 377 -53.74 -33.28 13.35
N ASN A 378 -53.05 -33.80 14.35
CA ASN A 378 -51.67 -33.45 14.64
C ASN A 378 -50.77 -34.69 14.62
N SER A 379 -49.51 -34.49 14.29
CA SER A 379 -48.49 -35.54 14.28
C SER A 379 -47.18 -34.96 14.81
N PHE A 380 -46.49 -35.74 15.63
CA PHE A 380 -45.13 -35.46 16.08
C PHE A 380 -44.28 -36.69 15.78
N GLN A 381 -43.15 -36.52 15.10
CA GLN A 381 -42.25 -37.60 14.74
C GLN A 381 -40.82 -37.18 15.07
N VAL A 382 -40.04 -38.11 15.61
CA VAL A 382 -38.60 -37.96 15.80
C VAL A 382 -37.93 -39.13 15.10
N ALA A 383 -36.97 -38.83 14.23
CA ALA A 383 -36.24 -39.83 13.47
C ALA A 383 -34.74 -39.51 13.49
N GLY A 384 -33.92 -40.52 13.75
CA GLY A 384 -32.51 -40.50 13.37
C GLY A 384 -32.38 -41.03 11.94
N THR A 385 -31.73 -40.30 11.05
CA THR A 385 -31.46 -40.75 9.68
C THR A 385 -29.97 -40.82 9.43
N LEU A 386 -29.55 -41.90 8.77
CA LEU A 386 -28.25 -41.98 8.12
C LEU A 386 -28.44 -41.59 6.66
N ASP A 387 -28.04 -40.37 6.34
CA ASP A 387 -28.15 -39.83 5.00
C ASP A 387 -26.89 -40.22 4.21
N PHE A 388 -27.03 -41.20 3.33
CA PHE A 388 -26.02 -41.51 2.33
C PHE A 388 -26.22 -40.56 1.16
N THR A 389 -25.25 -39.68 0.91
CA THR A 389 -25.18 -38.94 -0.36
C THR A 389 -25.17 -39.97 -1.50
N SER A 390 -25.90 -39.72 -2.60
CA SER A 390 -25.92 -40.64 -3.74
C SER A 390 -24.48 -40.94 -4.20
N ILE A 391 -24.07 -42.20 -4.04
CA ILE A 391 -22.68 -42.60 -4.26
C ILE A 391 -22.49 -42.86 -5.76
N ASN A 392 -22.10 -41.83 -6.50
CA ASN A 392 -21.56 -42.01 -7.84
C ASN A 392 -20.04 -42.19 -7.73
N ALA A 393 -19.57 -43.43 -7.78
CA ALA A 393 -18.16 -43.77 -7.64
C ALA A 393 -17.28 -43.10 -8.72
N MET A 394 -17.81 -42.93 -9.93
CA MET A 394 -17.08 -42.27 -11.03
C MET A 394 -16.91 -40.77 -10.76
N ASP A 395 -17.96 -40.10 -10.29
CA ASP A 395 -17.93 -38.68 -9.91
C ASP A 395 -16.96 -38.42 -8.76
N ILE A 396 -16.97 -39.26 -7.72
CA ILE A 396 -16.05 -39.14 -6.57
C ILE A 396 -14.59 -39.30 -7.02
N LYS A 397 -14.29 -40.26 -7.91
CA LYS A 397 -12.94 -40.45 -8.46
C LYS A 397 -12.45 -39.15 -9.12
N TYR A 398 -13.25 -38.56 -10.00
CA TYR A 398 -12.86 -37.34 -10.71
C TYR A 398 -12.82 -36.09 -9.81
N LYS A 399 -13.67 -36.00 -8.78
CA LYS A 399 -13.57 -34.92 -7.77
C LYS A 399 -12.29 -34.99 -6.94
N ILE A 400 -11.83 -36.20 -6.63
CA ILE A 400 -10.55 -36.40 -5.94
C ILE A 400 -9.38 -36.03 -6.86
N GLU A 401 -9.45 -36.43 -8.13
CA GLU A 401 -8.43 -36.08 -9.14
C GLU A 401 -8.37 -34.56 -9.37
N GLU A 402 -9.53 -33.90 -9.50
CA GLU A 402 -9.65 -32.44 -9.60
C GLU A 402 -9.06 -31.74 -8.35
N ALA A 403 -9.42 -32.19 -7.15
CA ALA A 403 -8.91 -31.60 -5.92
C ALA A 403 -7.40 -31.80 -5.75
N LYS A 404 -6.86 -32.94 -6.21
CA LYS A 404 -5.42 -33.19 -6.24
C LYS A 404 -4.72 -32.25 -7.23
N ALA A 405 -5.23 -32.13 -8.45
CA ALA A 405 -4.69 -31.22 -9.45
C ALA A 405 -4.70 -29.75 -8.97
N LYS A 406 -5.77 -29.31 -8.29
CA LYS A 406 -5.82 -27.97 -7.67
C LYS A 406 -4.73 -27.77 -6.61
N LEU A 407 -4.45 -28.79 -5.80
CA LEU A 407 -3.38 -28.74 -4.80
C LEU A 407 -2.01 -28.65 -5.48
N ASP A 408 -1.76 -29.49 -6.50
CA ASP A 408 -0.51 -29.48 -7.27
C ASP A 408 -0.29 -28.12 -7.97
N VAL A 409 -1.35 -27.49 -8.49
CA VAL A 409 -1.30 -26.13 -9.05
C VAL A 409 -0.93 -25.09 -7.99
N ALA A 410 -1.47 -25.21 -6.77
CA ALA A 410 -1.13 -24.30 -5.67
C ALA A 410 0.31 -24.48 -5.17
N ASP A 411 0.82 -25.71 -5.13
CA ASP A 411 2.22 -25.99 -4.79
C ASP A 411 3.17 -25.38 -5.84
N ASN A 412 2.90 -25.59 -7.14
CA ASN A 412 3.66 -24.95 -8.22
C ASN A 412 3.58 -23.42 -8.18
N ALA A 413 2.45 -22.85 -7.77
CA ALA A 413 2.29 -21.41 -7.62
C ALA A 413 3.15 -20.85 -6.46
N ILE A 414 3.27 -21.59 -5.35
CA ILE A 414 4.18 -21.25 -4.25
C ILE A 414 5.63 -21.32 -4.73
N ASP A 415 6.04 -22.40 -5.41
CA ASP A 415 7.41 -22.55 -5.93
C ASP A 415 7.77 -21.43 -6.91
N LYS A 416 6.83 -21.03 -7.76
CA LYS A 416 6.99 -19.88 -8.65
C LYS A 416 7.14 -18.59 -7.85
N LEU A 417 6.25 -18.34 -6.88
CA LEU A 417 6.28 -17.14 -6.06
C LEU A 417 7.59 -17.02 -5.27
N GLU A 418 8.12 -18.13 -4.72
CA GLU A 418 9.42 -18.12 -4.03
C GLU A 418 10.58 -17.72 -4.95
N LYS A 419 10.58 -18.19 -6.20
CA LYS A 419 11.57 -17.80 -7.22
C LYS A 419 11.41 -16.33 -7.62
N ASP A 420 10.17 -15.88 -7.82
CA ASP A 420 9.87 -14.49 -8.16
C ASP A 420 10.33 -13.55 -7.01
N ILE A 421 10.06 -13.91 -5.75
CA ILE A 421 10.55 -13.17 -4.57
C ILE A 421 12.08 -13.08 -4.58
N TYR A 422 12.77 -14.20 -4.84
CA TYR A 422 14.23 -14.22 -4.92
C TYR A 422 14.76 -13.23 -5.96
N PHE A 423 14.25 -13.28 -7.20
CA PHE A 423 14.70 -12.40 -8.28
C PHE A 423 14.29 -10.93 -8.07
N ASN A 424 13.12 -10.68 -7.49
CA ASN A 424 12.64 -9.32 -7.19
C ASN A 424 13.52 -8.66 -6.13
N VAL A 425 13.83 -9.36 -5.02
CA VAL A 425 14.73 -8.87 -3.97
C VAL A 425 16.13 -8.63 -4.55
N GLN A 426 16.65 -9.58 -5.33
CA GLN A 426 17.96 -9.44 -5.95
C GLN A 426 18.04 -8.20 -6.87
N THR A 427 17.05 -8.02 -7.74
CA THR A 427 16.99 -6.88 -8.66
C THR A 427 16.87 -5.56 -7.91
N ALA A 428 15.96 -5.47 -6.93
CA ALA A 428 15.77 -4.27 -6.13
C ALA A 428 17.03 -3.89 -5.36
N TYR A 429 17.69 -4.87 -4.73
CA TYR A 429 18.92 -4.67 -3.95
C TYR A 429 20.09 -4.22 -4.84
N VAL A 430 20.31 -4.89 -5.98
CA VAL A 430 21.38 -4.51 -6.91
C VAL A 430 21.17 -3.10 -7.45
N ASN A 431 19.94 -2.74 -7.83
CA ASN A 431 19.62 -1.39 -8.28
C ASN A 431 19.89 -0.34 -7.19
N MET A 432 19.46 -0.59 -5.95
CA MET A 432 19.73 0.30 -4.81
C MET A 432 21.23 0.50 -4.58
N VAL A 433 22.02 -0.57 -4.55
CA VAL A 433 23.48 -0.50 -4.35
C VAL A 433 24.18 0.21 -5.51
N GLN A 434 23.70 0.04 -6.75
CA GLN A 434 24.23 0.78 -7.90
C GLN A 434 23.98 2.28 -7.76
N LEU A 435 22.78 2.68 -7.34
CA LEU A 435 22.44 4.09 -7.12
C LEU A 435 23.25 4.67 -5.95
N GLU A 436 23.40 3.93 -4.85
CA GLU A 436 24.23 4.32 -3.70
C GLU A 436 25.66 4.66 -4.12
N LYS A 437 26.29 3.82 -4.96
CA LYS A 437 27.66 4.04 -5.47
C LYS A 437 27.77 5.24 -6.40
N LYS A 438 26.68 5.65 -7.08
CA LYS A 438 26.68 6.81 -7.97
C LYS A 438 26.60 8.13 -7.23
N ILE A 439 26.04 8.17 -6.01
CA ILE A 439 25.84 9.40 -5.24
C ILE A 439 27.14 10.23 -5.10
N PRO A 440 28.26 9.68 -4.60
CA PRO A 440 29.50 10.45 -4.48
C PRO A 440 30.11 10.85 -5.83
N LEU A 441 29.83 10.11 -6.91
CA LEU A 441 30.33 10.45 -8.25
C LEU A 441 29.58 11.64 -8.83
N THR A 442 28.25 11.65 -8.71
CA THR A 442 27.42 12.78 -9.15
C THR A 442 27.66 14.01 -8.29
N GLU A 443 27.95 13.84 -7.00
CA GLU A 443 28.37 14.91 -6.11
C GLU A 443 29.65 15.61 -6.60
N VAL A 444 30.69 14.84 -6.95
CA VAL A 444 31.94 15.39 -7.51
C VAL A 444 31.67 16.06 -8.85
N SER A 445 30.80 15.49 -9.68
CA SER A 445 30.42 16.10 -10.96
C SER A 445 29.75 17.47 -10.78
N VAL A 446 28.89 17.66 -9.77
CA VAL A 446 28.28 18.95 -9.45
C VAL A 446 29.35 19.97 -8.99
N LYS A 447 30.32 19.54 -8.18
CA LYS A 447 31.43 20.42 -7.76
C LYS A 447 32.29 20.87 -8.95
N GLN A 448 32.63 19.95 -9.84
CA GLN A 448 33.45 20.25 -11.02
C GLN A 448 32.74 21.16 -12.03
N THR A 449 31.44 20.95 -12.26
CA THR A 449 30.67 21.84 -13.15
C THR A 449 30.47 23.21 -12.54
N PHE A 450 30.38 23.30 -11.21
CA PHE A 450 30.36 24.56 -10.50
C PHE A 450 31.69 25.32 -10.64
N GLU A 451 32.83 24.68 -10.37
CA GLU A 451 34.16 25.31 -10.56
C GLU A 451 34.36 25.78 -12.01
N ASN A 452 33.91 24.99 -12.99
CA ASN A 452 33.96 25.39 -14.39
C ASN A 452 33.09 26.63 -14.69
N LEU A 453 31.90 26.71 -14.08
CA LEU A 453 31.04 27.89 -14.16
C LEU A 453 31.73 29.12 -13.56
N GLU A 454 32.39 28.99 -12.40
CA GLU A 454 33.11 30.10 -11.79
C GLU A 454 34.24 30.62 -12.68
N LEU A 455 35.02 29.70 -13.27
CA LEU A 455 36.11 30.04 -14.19
C LEU A 455 35.59 30.71 -15.46
N ALA A 456 34.51 30.19 -16.06
CA ALA A 456 33.92 30.76 -17.26
C ALA A 456 33.40 32.19 -17.00
N MET A 457 32.68 32.40 -15.89
CA MET A 457 32.20 33.73 -15.49
C MET A 457 33.36 34.70 -15.26
N GLY A 458 34.40 34.28 -14.53
CA GLY A 458 35.58 35.11 -14.29
C GLY A 458 36.30 35.51 -15.58
N ARG A 459 36.45 34.59 -16.54
CA ARG A 459 37.03 34.89 -17.87
C ARG A 459 36.17 35.83 -18.69
N TYR A 460 34.85 35.70 -18.61
CA TYR A 460 33.91 36.58 -19.30
C TYR A 460 33.95 38.01 -18.76
N GLU A 461 34.03 38.16 -17.43
CA GLU A 461 34.16 39.45 -16.75
C GLU A 461 35.39 40.25 -17.18
N VAL A 462 36.53 39.58 -17.38
CA VAL A 462 37.78 40.21 -17.84
C VAL A 462 37.90 40.27 -19.37
N GLY A 463 36.86 39.86 -20.11
CA GLY A 463 36.81 39.90 -21.58
C GLY A 463 37.63 38.81 -22.30
N LEU A 464 38.24 37.86 -21.57
CA LEU A 464 39.01 36.74 -22.12
C LEU A 464 38.13 35.53 -22.53
N GLY A 465 36.86 35.54 -22.12
CA GLY A 465 35.85 34.53 -22.43
C GLY A 465 34.73 35.09 -23.32
N ASN A 466 34.05 34.21 -24.05
CA ASN A 466 32.86 34.55 -24.83
C ASN A 466 31.57 34.21 -24.05
N PHE A 467 30.44 34.76 -24.49
CA PHE A 467 29.15 34.53 -23.83
C PHE A 467 28.73 33.05 -23.86
N LEU A 468 29.01 32.35 -24.97
CA LEU A 468 28.65 30.94 -25.14
C LEU A 468 29.36 30.02 -24.14
N GLU A 469 30.62 30.29 -23.80
CA GLU A 469 31.39 29.54 -22.81
C GLU A 469 30.74 29.61 -21.42
N VAL A 470 30.28 30.80 -21.01
CA VAL A 470 29.53 30.98 -19.76
C VAL A 470 28.22 30.21 -19.83
N GLN A 471 27.50 30.34 -20.94
CA GLN A 471 26.20 29.69 -21.09
C GLN A 471 26.31 28.16 -21.05
N ASP A 472 27.29 27.58 -21.74
CA ASP A 472 27.56 26.15 -21.70
C ASP A 472 27.88 25.69 -20.27
N ALA A 473 28.66 26.49 -19.52
CA ALA A 473 28.96 26.19 -18.13
C ALA A 473 27.70 26.27 -17.23
N ILE A 474 26.82 27.26 -17.43
CA ILE A 474 25.52 27.37 -16.73
C ILE A 474 24.66 26.13 -17.00
N VAL A 475 24.51 25.76 -18.28
CA VAL A 475 23.71 24.59 -18.69
C VAL A 475 24.26 23.30 -18.10
N ASN A 476 25.59 23.12 -18.10
CA ASN A 476 26.24 21.95 -17.53
C ASN A 476 26.09 21.87 -16.00
N TYR A 477 26.19 23.01 -15.30
CA TYR A 477 25.97 23.06 -13.85
C TYR A 477 24.53 22.70 -13.48
N ASN A 478 23.54 23.31 -14.14
CA ASN A 478 22.13 23.00 -13.89
C ASN A 478 21.80 21.52 -14.16
N LYS A 479 22.27 20.95 -15.29
CA LYS A 479 22.08 19.53 -15.60
C LYS A 479 22.70 18.61 -14.55
N ALA A 480 23.87 18.97 -14.01
CA ALA A 480 24.51 18.20 -12.95
C ALA A 480 23.68 18.24 -11.66
N GLN A 481 23.12 19.40 -11.29
CA GLN A 481 22.24 19.54 -10.13
C GLN A 481 20.95 18.73 -10.29
N GLU A 482 20.28 18.82 -11.44
CA GLU A 482 19.09 18.01 -11.74
C GLU A 482 19.38 16.50 -11.67
N SER A 483 20.52 16.09 -12.22
CA SER A 483 20.97 14.69 -12.19
C SER A 483 21.20 14.21 -10.76
N TYR A 484 21.76 15.07 -9.89
CA TYR A 484 21.94 14.77 -8.47
C TYR A 484 20.59 14.61 -7.75
N VAL A 485 19.67 15.55 -7.94
CA VAL A 485 18.31 15.48 -7.36
C VAL A 485 17.60 14.20 -7.80
N LYS A 486 17.65 13.89 -9.10
CA LYS A 486 17.06 12.66 -9.64
C LYS A 486 17.69 11.40 -9.03
N LEU A 487 19.01 11.37 -8.87
CA LEU A 487 19.70 10.22 -8.28
C LEU A 487 19.30 9.98 -6.83
N ILE A 488 19.16 11.04 -6.03
CA ILE A 488 18.70 10.94 -4.64
C ILE A 488 17.25 10.42 -4.58
N PHE A 489 16.38 10.92 -5.46
CA PHE A 489 15.02 10.40 -5.63
C PHE A 489 15.02 8.91 -5.98
N ASP A 490 15.75 8.53 -7.04
CA ASP A 490 15.83 7.15 -7.51
C ASP A 490 16.36 6.22 -6.41
N TYR A 491 17.37 6.66 -5.63
CA TYR A 491 17.92 5.89 -4.50
C TYR A 491 16.88 5.68 -3.41
N ASN A 492 16.13 6.73 -3.01
CA ASN A 492 15.11 6.62 -1.97
C ASN A 492 13.95 5.72 -2.40
N VAL A 493 13.54 5.78 -3.67
CA VAL A 493 12.54 4.86 -4.25
C VAL A 493 13.07 3.43 -4.29
N ALA A 494 14.32 3.23 -4.73
CA ALA A 494 14.95 1.91 -4.76
C ALA A 494 15.06 1.30 -3.37
N ARG A 495 15.42 2.09 -2.35
CA ARG A 495 15.43 1.66 -0.95
C ARG A 495 14.03 1.27 -0.47
N ALA A 496 13.02 2.11 -0.72
CA ALA A 496 11.64 1.79 -0.37
C ALA A 496 11.15 0.51 -1.09
N LYS A 497 11.65 0.26 -2.30
CA LYS A 497 11.34 -0.96 -3.06
C LYS A 497 11.96 -2.19 -2.42
N VAL A 498 13.20 -2.11 -1.93
CA VAL A 498 13.80 -3.20 -1.14
C VAL A 498 12.98 -3.46 0.12
N GLU A 499 12.58 -2.41 0.86
CA GLU A 499 11.72 -2.53 2.06
C GLU A 499 10.38 -3.22 1.77
N LEU A 500 9.75 -2.89 0.63
CA LEU A 500 8.55 -3.58 0.13
C LEU A 500 8.82 -5.07 -0.13
N GLU A 501 9.89 -5.39 -0.87
CA GLU A 501 10.17 -6.77 -1.26
C GLU A 501 10.52 -7.68 -0.07
N ILE A 502 11.15 -7.14 0.99
CA ILE A 502 11.41 -7.85 2.25
C ILE A 502 10.22 -7.84 3.22
N ALA A 503 9.16 -7.09 2.91
CA ALA A 503 7.99 -6.88 3.76
C ALA A 503 8.32 -6.42 5.20
N LYS A 504 9.38 -5.64 5.34
CA LYS A 504 9.84 -5.08 6.62
C LYS A 504 10.07 -3.59 6.42
N LEU A 505 9.10 -2.80 6.89
CA LEU A 505 9.15 -1.35 6.81
C LEU A 505 10.03 -0.82 7.94
N ASP A 506 11.06 -0.06 7.58
CA ASP A 506 11.84 0.69 8.55
C ASP A 506 10.95 1.77 9.18
N LYS A 507 11.06 1.98 10.50
CA LYS A 507 10.35 3.10 11.14
C LYS A 507 10.90 4.40 10.53
N PRO A 508 10.06 5.26 9.96
CA PRO A 508 10.53 6.52 9.39
C PRO A 508 11.19 7.37 10.48
N GLN A 509 12.17 8.16 10.05
CA GLN A 509 13.04 8.92 10.94
C GLN A 509 12.23 10.00 11.67
N GLU A 510 11.84 9.74 12.91
CA GLU A 510 11.61 10.83 13.87
C GLU A 510 12.98 11.48 14.09
N GLN A 511 13.15 12.70 13.57
CA GLN A 511 14.26 13.55 13.98
C GLN A 511 14.15 13.70 15.50
N LYS A 512 15.11 13.12 16.22
CA LYS A 512 15.34 13.52 17.60
C LYS A 512 15.95 14.92 17.53
N ASP A 513 15.10 15.92 17.74
CA ASP A 513 15.54 17.27 18.07
C ASP A 513 16.62 17.16 19.15
N LYS A 514 17.80 17.71 18.83
CA LYS A 514 18.89 17.93 19.78
C LYS A 514 19.23 19.40 19.80
#